data_AF-A0A959UM75-F1
#
_entry.id   AF-A0A959UM75-F1
#
_cell.length_a   1.000
_cell.length_b   1.000
_cell.length_c   1.000
_cell.angle_alpha   90.00
_cell.angle_beta   90.00
_cell.angle_gamma   90.00
#
_symmetry.space_group_name_H-M   'P 1'
#
loop_
_entity.id
_entity.type
_entity.pdbx_description
1 polymer ?
#
loop_
_entity_poly.entity_id
_entity_poly.type
_entity_poly.pdbx_seq_one_letter_code
_entity_poly.pdbx_strand_id
1 'polypeptide(L)'
;MKKALFVCALLFGSMGLMAQNTATLKITNIHYDYNGEKHEISEAQEFTLTDHEPASFILFEVDGLKFGCDFQYKKGRNRIKLTRKCFAEKPGIEKKTGKFEKDMQELKTSVTGSFTKRVVCNIILSRDNLESVYVSFNYELIYK
;
A
#
# COMPACT_ATOMS: atom_id res chain seq x y z
N MET A 1 -26.98 36.46 43.11
CA MET A 1 -26.25 35.40 42.36
C MET A 1 -26.92 34.06 42.62
N LYS A 2 -27.83 33.64 41.72
CA LYS A 2 -28.56 32.37 41.81
C LYS A 2 -28.55 31.71 40.43
N LYS A 3 -28.47 30.38 40.45
CA LYS A 3 -27.88 29.48 39.45
C LYS A 3 -28.72 29.41 38.17
N ALA A 4 -28.06 29.54 37.02
CA ALA A 4 -28.54 28.99 35.76
C ALA A 4 -27.64 27.79 35.43
N LEU A 5 -28.14 26.57 35.69
CA LEU A 5 -27.49 25.34 35.26
C LEU A 5 -28.10 24.97 33.91
N PHE A 6 -27.43 25.36 32.83
CA PHE A 6 -27.79 24.96 31.47
C PHE A 6 -27.32 23.50 31.28
N VAL A 7 -28.24 22.56 31.28
CA VAL A 7 -27.99 21.19 30.84
C VAL A 7 -28.10 21.18 29.32
N CYS A 8 -26.97 21.34 28.63
CA CYS A 8 -26.86 21.07 27.20
C CYS A 8 -26.24 19.69 26.99
N ALA A 9 -26.98 18.90 26.22
CA ALA A 9 -26.74 17.56 25.73
C ALA A 9 -25.29 17.19 25.39
N LEU A 10 -24.98 15.90 25.57
CA LEU A 10 -24.34 15.11 24.53
C LEU A 10 -24.91 13.70 24.61
N LEU A 11 -25.87 13.43 23.72
CA LEU A 11 -26.21 12.09 23.29
C LEU A 11 -24.91 11.48 22.73
N PHE A 12 -24.23 10.67 23.54
CA PHE A 12 -23.25 9.73 23.02
C PHE A 12 -24.03 8.71 22.21
N GLY A 13 -24.29 9.05 20.95
CA GLY A 13 -24.59 8.06 19.93
C GLY A 13 -23.48 7.04 20.00
N SER A 14 -23.82 5.83 20.41
CA SER A 14 -22.98 4.66 20.30
C SER A 14 -22.73 4.43 18.82
N MET A 15 -21.75 5.15 18.25
CA MET A 15 -21.14 4.77 16.99
C MET A 15 -20.48 3.44 17.28
N GLY A 16 -21.18 2.37 16.90
CA GLY A 16 -20.64 1.03 16.96
C GLY A 16 -19.28 1.05 16.27
N LEU A 17 -18.25 0.68 17.02
CA LEU A 17 -16.96 0.29 16.47
C LEU A 17 -17.23 -0.91 15.55
N MET A 18 -17.56 -0.64 14.29
CA MET A 18 -17.49 -1.64 13.23
C MET A 18 -16.04 -2.10 13.22
N ALA A 19 -15.79 -3.34 13.66
CA ALA A 19 -14.48 -3.94 13.54
C ALA A 19 -14.09 -3.93 12.06
N GLN A 20 -13.21 -3.01 11.67
CA GLN A 20 -12.75 -2.91 10.30
C GLN A 20 -11.87 -4.12 10.01
N ASN A 21 -12.16 -4.83 8.92
CA ASN A 21 -11.32 -5.93 8.46
C ASN A 21 -9.98 -5.34 8.00
N THR A 22 -8.89 -5.92 8.48
CA THR A 22 -7.53 -5.54 8.06
C THR A 22 -6.79 -6.73 7.48
N ALA A 23 -5.78 -6.43 6.67
CA ALA A 23 -4.80 -7.39 6.18
C ALA A 23 -3.39 -6.86 6.43
N THR A 24 -2.44 -7.76 6.65
CA THR A 24 -1.03 -7.43 6.74
C THR A 24 -0.39 -7.64 5.38
N LEU A 25 0.28 -6.62 4.87
CA LEU A 25 1.09 -6.70 3.66
C LEU A 25 2.56 -6.73 4.06
N LYS A 26 3.23 -7.83 3.77
CA LYS A 26 4.67 -8.00 4.00
C LYS A 26 5.42 -7.90 2.68
N ILE A 27 6.33 -6.95 2.56
CA ILE A 27 7.19 -6.73 1.39
C ILE A 27 8.61 -7.18 1.71
N THR A 28 9.22 -7.95 0.81
CA THR A 28 10.54 -8.55 0.99
C THR A 28 11.33 -8.53 -0.32
N ASN A 29 12.65 -8.72 -0.23
CA ASN A 29 13.56 -8.86 -1.36
C ASN A 29 13.41 -7.72 -2.37
N ILE A 30 13.47 -6.48 -1.89
CA ILE A 30 13.40 -5.32 -2.78
C ILE A 30 14.76 -5.19 -3.46
N HIS A 31 14.78 -5.35 -4.77
CA HIS A 31 15.92 -5.06 -5.62
C HIS A 31 15.56 -3.90 -6.54
N TYR A 32 16.43 -2.91 -6.65
CA TYR A 32 16.23 -1.82 -7.59
C TYR A 32 17.50 -1.45 -8.34
N ASP A 33 17.31 -0.97 -9.57
CA ASP A 33 18.33 -0.37 -10.40
C ASP A 33 17.92 1.10 -10.62
N TYR A 34 18.75 2.01 -10.14
CA TYR A 34 18.56 3.45 -10.32
C TYR A 34 19.82 4.04 -10.95
N ASN A 35 19.66 4.66 -12.12
CA ASN A 35 20.76 5.24 -12.89
C ASN A 35 21.94 4.27 -13.15
N GLY A 36 21.67 2.97 -13.26
CA GLY A 36 22.68 1.93 -13.53
C GLY A 36 23.32 1.34 -12.27
N GLU A 37 22.99 1.84 -11.09
CA GLU A 37 23.43 1.29 -9.81
C GLU A 37 22.39 0.33 -9.24
N LYS A 38 22.85 -0.86 -8.83
CA LYS A 38 21.99 -1.92 -8.29
C LYS A 38 22.06 -1.93 -6.79
N HIS A 39 20.89 -1.98 -6.17
CA HIS A 39 20.73 -1.98 -4.73
C HIS A 39 19.77 -3.09 -4.28
N GLU A 40 19.93 -3.49 -3.03
CA GLU A 40 19.07 -4.47 -2.37
C GLU A 40 18.70 -3.98 -0.98
N ILE A 41 17.43 -4.18 -0.61
CA ILE A 41 16.93 -4.02 0.75
C ILE A 41 16.44 -5.39 1.20
N SER A 42 17.23 -6.03 2.07
CA SER A 42 16.96 -7.37 2.58
C SER A 42 15.99 -7.35 3.78
N GLU A 43 15.82 -6.20 4.44
CA GLU A 43 14.87 -6.06 5.55
C GLU A 43 13.42 -6.10 5.05
N ALA A 44 12.59 -6.88 5.74
CA ALA A 44 11.17 -6.97 5.44
C ALA A 44 10.42 -5.75 5.96
N GLN A 45 9.51 -5.22 5.14
CA GLN A 45 8.63 -4.13 5.52
C GLN A 45 7.21 -4.65 5.70
N GLU A 46 6.56 -4.32 6.81
CA GLU A 46 5.20 -4.76 7.11
C GLU A 46 4.27 -3.55 7.21
N PHE A 47 3.14 -3.65 6.51
CA PHE A 47 2.13 -2.61 6.44
C PHE A 47 0.75 -3.17 6.76
N THR A 48 -0.13 -2.34 7.30
CA THR A 48 -1.53 -2.70 7.53
C THR A 48 -2.39 -2.07 6.45
N LEU A 49 -3.23 -2.89 5.81
CA LEU A 49 -4.25 -2.46 4.87
C LEU A 49 -5.63 -2.57 5.52
N THR A 50 -6.42 -1.52 5.42
CA THR A 50 -7.83 -1.52 5.83
C THR A 50 -8.70 -1.87 4.63
N ASP A 51 -9.70 -2.73 4.84
CA ASP A 51 -10.61 -3.17 3.79
C ASP A 51 -11.32 -1.99 3.12
N HIS A 52 -11.34 -1.99 1.79
CA HIS A 52 -11.86 -0.94 0.91
C HIS A 52 -11.13 0.41 0.93
N GLU A 53 -10.17 0.63 1.81
CA GLU A 53 -9.41 1.89 1.91
C GLU A 53 -8.12 1.83 1.07
N PRO A 54 -7.89 2.80 0.16
CA PRO A 54 -6.60 2.94 -0.50
C PRO A 54 -5.51 3.35 0.50
N ALA A 55 -4.31 2.78 0.35
CA ALA A 55 -3.13 3.15 1.13
C ALA A 55 -1.91 3.29 0.21
N SER A 56 -1.05 4.27 0.50
CA SER A 56 0.19 4.50 -0.24
C SER A 56 1.38 4.29 0.69
N PHE A 57 2.32 3.46 0.29
CA PHE A 57 3.54 3.21 1.06
C PHE A 57 4.78 3.53 0.25
N ILE A 58 5.74 4.22 0.89
CA ILE A 58 7.09 4.39 0.36
C ILE A 58 7.89 3.16 0.76
N LEU A 59 8.51 2.51 -0.23
CA LEU A 59 9.32 1.32 -0.02
C LEU A 59 10.79 1.68 0.16
N PHE A 60 11.27 2.72 -0.52
CA PHE A 60 12.61 3.25 -0.33
C PHE A 60 12.71 4.70 -0.80
N GLU A 61 13.75 5.37 -0.30
CA GLU A 61 14.17 6.69 -0.72
C GLU A 61 15.67 6.70 -0.96
N VAL A 62 16.13 7.20 -2.10
CA VAL A 62 17.54 7.27 -2.51
C VAL A 62 17.76 8.51 -3.37
N ASP A 63 18.74 9.35 -3.04
CA ASP A 63 19.08 10.56 -3.81
C ASP A 63 17.88 11.45 -4.19
N GLY A 64 16.92 11.58 -3.27
CA GLY A 64 15.68 12.34 -3.47
C GLY A 64 14.62 11.64 -4.32
N LEU A 65 14.90 10.46 -4.90
CA LEU A 65 13.90 9.58 -5.47
C LEU A 65 13.16 8.84 -4.35
N LYS A 66 11.83 8.96 -4.32
CA LYS A 66 10.94 8.13 -3.51
C LYS A 66 10.25 7.13 -4.42
N PHE A 67 10.42 5.84 -4.13
CA PHE A 67 9.66 4.79 -4.79
C PHE A 67 8.65 4.19 -3.84
N GLY A 68 7.42 4.01 -4.32
CA GLY A 68 6.33 3.49 -3.51
C GLY A 68 5.32 2.71 -4.32
N CYS A 69 4.29 2.25 -3.62
CA CYS A 69 3.15 1.60 -4.26
C CYS A 69 1.85 2.00 -3.56
N ASP A 70 0.87 2.34 -4.38
CA ASP A 70 -0.52 2.45 -3.95
C ASP A 70 -1.11 1.05 -3.90
N PHE A 71 -1.81 0.72 -2.83
CA PHE A 71 -2.51 -0.54 -2.63
C PHE A 71 -3.97 -0.27 -2.28
N GLN A 72 -4.86 -1.17 -2.71
CA GLN A 72 -6.22 -1.25 -2.18
C GLN A 72 -6.60 -2.71 -1.99
N TYR A 73 -6.85 -3.06 -0.74
CA TYR A 73 -7.31 -4.39 -0.32
C TYR A 73 -8.84 -4.43 -0.32
N LYS A 74 -9.42 -5.52 -0.81
CA LYS A 74 -10.87 -5.77 -0.77
C LYS A 74 -11.15 -7.22 -0.40
N LYS A 75 -11.85 -7.43 0.71
CA LYS A 75 -12.39 -8.73 1.12
C LYS A 75 -13.84 -8.88 0.63
N GLY A 76 -14.04 -9.73 -0.37
CA GLY A 76 -15.38 -10.18 -0.75
C GLY A 76 -15.79 -11.43 0.03
N ARG A 77 -17.02 -11.91 -0.20
CA ARG A 77 -17.57 -13.11 0.45
C ARG A 77 -16.66 -14.34 0.28
N ASN A 78 -16.25 -14.61 -0.96
CA ASN A 78 -15.45 -15.78 -1.35
C ASN A 78 -14.20 -15.40 -2.14
N ARG A 79 -13.72 -14.15 -2.02
CA ARG A 79 -12.55 -13.72 -2.77
C ARG A 79 -11.80 -12.63 -2.05
N ILE A 80 -10.48 -12.66 -2.16
CA ILE A 80 -9.60 -11.55 -1.78
C ILE A 80 -9.09 -10.88 -3.05
N LYS A 81 -9.07 -9.55 -3.06
CA LYS A 81 -8.46 -8.76 -4.13
C LYS A 81 -7.45 -7.78 -3.54
N LEU A 82 -6.29 -7.71 -4.18
CA LEU A 82 -5.32 -6.64 -3.98
C LEU A 82 -5.09 -5.96 -5.31
N THR A 83 -5.40 -4.67 -5.37
CA THR A 83 -4.98 -3.83 -6.50
C THR A 83 -3.76 -3.03 -6.11
N ARG A 84 -2.83 -2.87 -7.04
CA ARG A 84 -1.58 -2.16 -6.81
C ARG A 84 -1.20 -1.25 -7.97
N LYS A 85 -0.52 -0.15 -7.68
CA LYS A 85 0.08 0.74 -8.67
C LYS A 85 1.38 1.30 -8.12
N CYS A 86 2.52 0.88 -8.68
CA CYS A 86 3.80 1.43 -8.30
C CYS A 86 3.91 2.90 -8.75
N PHE A 87 4.64 3.69 -7.99
CA PHE A 87 4.91 5.08 -8.31
C PHE A 87 6.32 5.48 -7.92
N ALA A 88 6.80 6.53 -8.57
CA ALA A 88 8.05 7.18 -8.25
C ALA A 88 7.88 8.70 -8.24
N GLU A 89 8.49 9.35 -7.27
CA GLU A 89 8.47 10.80 -7.05
C GLU A 89 9.90 11.30 -6.88
N LYS A 90 10.24 12.42 -7.51
CA LYS A 90 11.54 13.08 -7.37
C LYS A 90 11.31 14.59 -7.36
N PRO A 91 12.06 15.39 -6.58
CA PRO A 91 11.93 16.85 -6.58
C PRO A 91 11.97 17.42 -8.00
N GLY A 92 11.00 18.29 -8.32
CA GLY A 92 10.88 18.90 -9.64
C GLY A 92 10.29 18.01 -10.72
N ILE A 93 9.96 16.74 -10.44
CA ILE A 93 9.30 15.82 -11.35
C ILE A 93 7.90 15.48 -10.81
N GLU A 94 6.88 15.60 -11.67
CA GLU A 94 5.54 15.11 -11.35
C GLU A 94 5.57 13.60 -11.07
N LYS A 95 4.86 13.15 -10.03
CA LYS A 95 4.68 11.74 -9.68
C LYS A 95 4.42 10.87 -10.92
N LYS A 96 5.36 9.99 -11.24
CA LYS A 96 5.21 9.03 -12.33
C LYS A 96 4.68 7.72 -11.77
N THR A 97 3.76 7.10 -12.49
CA THR A 97 3.09 5.89 -12.04
C THR A 97 3.24 4.78 -13.06
N GLY A 98 3.44 3.56 -12.57
CA GLY A 98 3.46 2.35 -13.37
C GLY A 98 2.06 1.89 -13.76
N LYS A 99 2.00 0.68 -14.32
CA LYS A 99 0.74 0.03 -14.66
C LYS A 99 -0.05 -0.32 -13.40
N PHE A 100 -1.37 -0.21 -13.51
CA PHE A 100 -2.29 -0.73 -12.51
C PHE A 100 -2.39 -2.24 -12.66
N GLU A 101 -2.17 -2.97 -11.57
CA GLU A 101 -2.23 -4.42 -11.54
C GLU A 101 -3.19 -4.90 -10.44
N LYS A 102 -3.76 -6.08 -10.65
CA LYS A 102 -4.80 -6.65 -9.79
C LYS A 102 -4.55 -8.13 -9.60
N ASP A 103 -4.30 -8.50 -8.37
CA ASP A 103 -4.15 -9.88 -7.93
C ASP A 103 -5.41 -10.30 -7.17
N MET A 104 -5.83 -11.56 -7.36
CA MET A 104 -7.06 -12.09 -6.78
C MET A 104 -6.87 -13.56 -6.41
N GLN A 105 -7.42 -13.94 -5.25
CA GLN A 105 -7.51 -15.32 -4.79
C GLN A 105 -8.97 -15.64 -4.47
N GLU A 106 -9.49 -16.71 -5.07
CA GLU A 106 -10.80 -17.27 -4.70
C GLU A 106 -10.65 -18.10 -3.42
N LEU A 107 -11.63 -17.97 -2.53
CA LEU A 107 -11.70 -18.65 -1.25
C LEU A 107 -12.82 -19.70 -1.29
N LYS A 108 -12.50 -20.92 -0.87
CA LYS A 108 -13.51 -21.98 -0.71
C LYS A 108 -14.34 -21.80 0.56
N THR A 109 -13.76 -21.18 1.60
CA THR A 109 -14.38 -20.87 2.90
C THR A 109 -13.84 -19.52 3.40
N SER A 110 -14.54 -18.87 4.32
CA SER A 110 -14.11 -17.60 4.93
C SER A 110 -13.02 -17.81 5.99
N VAL A 111 -11.87 -18.37 5.58
CA VAL A 111 -10.72 -18.63 6.45
C VAL A 111 -9.60 -17.63 6.23
N THR A 112 -8.82 -17.41 7.30
CA THR A 112 -7.51 -16.78 7.25
C THR A 112 -6.64 -17.45 6.20
N GLY A 113 -5.89 -16.65 5.45
CA GLY A 113 -4.97 -17.15 4.44
C GLY A 113 -3.94 -16.11 4.04
N SER A 114 -3.07 -16.50 3.12
CA SER A 114 -2.19 -15.58 2.45
C SER A 114 -2.01 -15.94 0.97
N PHE A 115 -1.60 -14.95 0.19
CA PHE A 115 -1.02 -15.22 -1.13
C PHE A 115 0.20 -14.35 -1.36
N THR A 116 1.12 -14.90 -2.15
CA THR A 116 2.41 -14.28 -2.47
C THR A 116 2.54 -13.99 -3.95
N LYS A 117 3.16 -12.87 -4.30
CA LYS A 117 3.50 -12.53 -5.69
C LYS A 117 4.83 -11.80 -5.75
N ARG A 118 5.52 -11.98 -6.87
CA ARG A 118 6.63 -11.14 -7.29
C ARG A 118 6.12 -9.99 -8.16
N VAL A 119 6.56 -8.79 -7.84
CA VAL A 119 6.32 -7.57 -8.60
C VAL A 119 7.59 -7.18 -9.34
N VAL A 120 7.42 -6.72 -10.57
CA VAL A 120 8.48 -6.12 -11.39
C VAL A 120 7.90 -4.87 -12.02
N CYS A 121 8.57 -3.74 -11.83
CA CYS A 121 8.13 -2.45 -12.32
C CYS A 121 9.30 -1.67 -12.92
N ASN A 122 9.04 -0.96 -14.02
CA ASN A 122 9.94 0.04 -14.56
C ASN A 122 9.16 1.36 -14.68
N ILE A 123 9.70 2.44 -14.12
CA ILE A 123 9.13 3.78 -14.22
C ILE A 123 10.17 4.69 -14.86
N ILE A 124 9.83 5.25 -16.01
CA ILE A 124 10.62 6.29 -16.69
C ILE A 124 10.33 7.62 -15.98
N LEU A 125 11.37 8.22 -15.40
CA LEU A 125 11.29 9.48 -14.65
C LEU A 125 11.44 10.68 -15.59
N SER A 126 12.45 10.63 -16.47
CA SER A 126 12.70 11.65 -17.49
C SER A 126 13.22 10.98 -18.75
N ARG A 127 12.58 11.24 -19.90
CA ARG A 127 13.07 10.76 -21.19
C ARG A 127 14.28 11.56 -21.67
N ASP A 128 14.28 12.86 -21.39
CA ASP A 128 15.33 13.77 -21.84
C ASP A 128 16.67 13.45 -21.15
N ASN A 129 16.61 13.10 -19.87
CA ASN A 129 17.79 12.72 -19.08
C ASN A 129 18.04 11.21 -19.04
N LEU A 130 17.24 10.42 -19.77
CA LEU A 130 17.27 8.95 -19.75
C LEU A 130 17.19 8.34 -18.35
N GLU A 131 16.53 9.02 -17.41
CA GLU A 131 16.39 8.55 -16.04
C GLU A 131 15.21 7.59 -15.92
N SER A 132 15.47 6.42 -15.35
CA SER A 132 14.44 5.44 -15.00
C SER A 132 14.81 4.72 -13.72
N VAL A 133 13.80 4.16 -13.07
CA VAL A 133 13.97 3.25 -11.96
C VAL A 133 13.33 1.91 -12.31
N TYR A 134 14.10 0.85 -12.17
CA TYR A 134 13.60 -0.52 -12.26
C TYR A 134 13.57 -1.12 -10.86
N VAL A 135 12.44 -1.69 -10.46
CA VAL A 135 12.25 -2.26 -9.12
C VAL A 135 11.61 -3.63 -9.24
N SER A 136 12.09 -4.57 -8.45
CA SER A 136 11.39 -5.83 -8.20
C SER A 136 11.32 -6.11 -6.70
N PHE A 137 10.21 -6.68 -6.25
CA PHE A 137 10.04 -7.08 -4.86
C PHE A 137 9.04 -8.23 -4.77
N ASN A 138 9.07 -8.96 -3.66
CA ASN A 138 8.03 -9.93 -3.32
C ASN A 138 7.08 -9.29 -2.31
N TYR A 139 5.80 -9.62 -2.41
CA TYR A 139 4.86 -9.36 -1.34
C TYR A 139 4.11 -10.62 -0.92
N GLU A 140 3.73 -10.67 0.35
CA GLU A 140 2.76 -11.57 0.93
C GLU A 140 1.61 -10.75 1.50
N LEU A 141 0.38 -11.01 1.07
CA LEU A 141 -0.82 -10.45 1.69
C LEU A 141 -1.42 -11.49 2.62
N ILE A 142 -1.45 -11.21 3.91
CA ILE A 142 -2.01 -12.06 4.96
C ILE A 142 -3.34 -11.46 5.39
N TYR A 143 -4.43 -12.22 5.26
CA TYR A 143 -5.79 -11.77 5.57
C TYR A 143 -6.47 -12.74 6.53
N LYS A 144 -7.35 -12.20 7.37
CA LYS A 144 -8.19 -12.93 8.34
C LYS A 144 -9.64 -12.71 7.97
#